data_AF-A0A534XBM8-F1
#
_entry.id   AF-A0A534XBM8-F1
#
_cell.length_a   1.000
_cell.length_b   1.000
_cell.length_c   1.000
_cell.angle_alpha   90.00
_cell.angle_beta   90.00
_cell.angle_gamma   90.00
#
_symmetry.space_group_name_H-M   'P 1'
#
loop_
_entity.id
_entity.type
_entity.pdbx_description
1 polymer ?
#
loop_
_entity_poly.entity_id
_entity_poly.type
_entity_poly.pdbx_seq_one_letter_code
_entity_poly.pdbx_strand_id
1 'polypeptide(L)'
;MGTWVEEIGNQLWNVAEAFGAEVRGEGVLSLLRPIAPFNRPTFLAPAVTVGALITFLMLSGVAVVALGALLTALLALYLLLVEVFGVTVELHPFGAR
;
A
#
# COMPACT_ATOMS: atom_id res chain seq x y z
N MET A 1 -22.67 3.55 -16.05
CA MET A 1 -21.36 3.68 -15.38
C MET A 1 -21.36 3.12 -13.95
N GLY A 2 -22.22 2.13 -13.60
CA GLY A 2 -22.25 1.51 -12.26
C GLY A 2 -21.72 0.07 -12.21
N THR A 3 -21.86 -0.68 -13.31
CA THR A 3 -21.63 -2.13 -13.36
C THR A 3 -20.19 -2.57 -13.06
N TRP A 4 -19.20 -1.84 -13.58
CA TRP A 4 -17.78 -2.17 -13.35
C TRP A 4 -17.33 -1.87 -11.91
N VAL A 5 -17.87 -0.82 -11.29
CA VAL A 5 -17.59 -0.48 -9.89
C VAL A 5 -18.23 -1.52 -8.95
N GLU A 6 -19.45 -1.96 -9.26
CA GLU A 6 -20.12 -3.05 -8.54
C GLU A 6 -19.39 -4.38 -8.70
N GLU A 7 -18.85 -4.66 -9.88
CA GLU A 7 -18.08 -5.88 -10.13
C GLU A 7 -16.76 -5.88 -9.35
N ILE A 8 -16.03 -4.76 -9.32
CA ILE A 8 -14.84 -4.60 -8.49
C ILE A 8 -15.20 -4.67 -7.01
N GLY A 9 -16.28 -4.03 -6.60
CA GLY A 9 -16.77 -4.07 -5.22
C GLY A 9 -17.06 -5.50 -4.77
N ASN A 10 -17.77 -6.27 -5.60
CA ASN A 10 -18.10 -7.66 -5.32
C ASN A 10 -16.86 -8.57 -5.30
N GLN A 11 -15.90 -8.35 -6.22
CA GLN A 11 -14.66 -9.11 -6.22
C GLN A 11 -13.82 -8.84 -4.95
N LEU A 12 -13.68 -7.57 -4.56
CA LEU A 12 -12.98 -7.19 -3.33
C LEU A 12 -13.68 -7.73 -2.09
N TRP A 13 -15.01 -7.72 -2.09
CA TRP A 13 -15.81 -8.26 -1.01
C TRP A 13 -15.63 -9.78 -0.87
N ASN A 14 -15.65 -10.51 -1.98
CA ASN A 14 -15.40 -11.95 -1.98
C ASN A 14 -13.99 -12.30 -1.48
N VAL A 15 -12.98 -11.50 -1.84
CA VAL A 15 -11.61 -11.68 -1.31
C VAL A 15 -11.55 -11.41 0.19
N ALA A 16 -12.24 -10.36 0.66
CA ALA A 16 -12.30 -10.03 2.08
C ALA A 16 -13.04 -11.12 2.90
N GLU A 17 -14.12 -11.68 2.36
CA GLU A 17 -14.85 -12.79 2.98
C GLU A 17 -14.02 -14.08 3.02
N ALA A 18 -13.33 -14.43 1.92
CA ALA A 18 -12.44 -15.59 1.88
C ALA A 18 -11.29 -15.45 2.89
N PHE A 19 -10.66 -14.27 2.94
CA PHE A 19 -9.61 -13.97 3.92
C PHE A 19 -10.14 -14.02 5.36
N GLY A 20 -11.33 -13.47 5.61
CA GLY A 20 -11.96 -13.49 6.93
C GLY A 20 -12.35 -14.91 7.38
N ALA A 21 -12.81 -15.76 6.46
CA ALA A 21 -13.11 -17.16 6.72
C ALA A 21 -11.84 -17.97 7.05
N GLU A 22 -10.76 -17.76 6.29
CA GLU A 22 -9.44 -18.38 6.53
C GLU A 22 -8.88 -18.00 7.90
N VAL A 23 -8.91 -16.70 8.24
CA VAL A 23 -8.44 -16.17 9.53
C VAL A 23 -9.25 -16.73 10.70
N ARG A 24 -10.55 -16.95 10.52
CA ARG A 24 -11.42 -17.54 11.55
C ARG A 24 -11.22 -19.05 11.71
N GLY A 25 -10.86 -19.75 10.63
CA GLY A 25 -10.65 -21.20 10.62
C GLY A 25 -9.27 -21.64 11.10
N GLU A 26 -8.20 -21.03 10.56
CA GLU A 26 -6.81 -21.40 10.86
C GLU A 26 -6.11 -20.46 11.86
N GLY A 27 -6.73 -19.33 12.16
CA GLY A 27 -6.19 -18.30 13.05
C GLY A 27 -5.18 -17.37 12.36
N VAL A 28 -5.04 -16.15 12.89
CA VAL A 28 -4.11 -15.12 12.37
C VAL A 28 -2.64 -15.60 12.35
N LEU A 29 -2.30 -16.59 13.19
CA LEU A 29 -0.97 -17.18 13.25
C LEU A 29 -0.61 -17.99 12.00
N SER A 30 -1.59 -18.50 11.23
CA SER A 30 -1.32 -19.20 9.97
C SER A 30 -0.78 -18.26 8.90
N LEU A 31 -1.23 -16.99 8.90
CA LEU A 31 -0.72 -15.93 8.00
C LEU A 31 0.74 -15.56 8.27
N LEU A 32 1.20 -15.74 9.50
CA LEU A 32 2.59 -15.46 9.88
C LEU A 32 3.52 -16.63 9.57
N ARG A 33 2.97 -17.78 9.15
CA ARG A 33 3.76 -18.96 8.84
C ARG A 33 4.46 -18.75 7.50
N PRO A 34 5.79 -18.83 7.44
CA PRO A 34 6.50 -18.68 6.17
C PRO A 34 6.02 -19.73 5.17
N ILE A 35 5.91 -19.35 3.90
CA ILE A 35 5.63 -20.31 2.81
C ILE A 35 6.92 -21.02 2.37
N ALA A 36 6.78 -22.17 1.70
CA ALA A 36 7.93 -22.85 1.10
C ALA A 36 8.65 -21.94 0.09
N PRO A 37 9.99 -22.01 -0.04
CA PRO A 37 10.91 -22.92 0.66
C PRO A 37 11.32 -22.48 2.08
N PHE A 38 10.90 -21.29 2.53
CA PHE A 38 11.33 -20.69 3.79
C PHE A 38 10.65 -21.28 5.04
N ASN A 39 9.71 -22.19 4.86
CA ASN A 39 9.10 -22.99 5.92
C ASN A 39 10.00 -24.12 6.42
N ARG A 40 11.15 -24.37 5.77
CA ARG A 40 12.10 -25.43 6.12
C ARG A 40 13.54 -24.89 6.21
N PRO A 41 14.34 -25.34 7.20
CA PRO A 41 13.96 -26.22 8.31
C PRO A 41 13.07 -25.51 9.35
N THR A 42 12.11 -26.24 9.95
CA THR A 42 11.04 -25.68 10.79
C THR A 42 11.54 -24.85 11.97
N PHE A 43 12.73 -25.15 12.52
CA PHE A 43 13.30 -24.39 13.63
C PHE A 43 13.71 -22.96 13.25
N LEU A 44 13.95 -22.68 11.96
CA LEU A 44 14.24 -21.33 11.46
C LEU A 44 12.97 -20.53 11.14
N ALA A 45 11.81 -21.19 11.04
CA ALA A 45 10.57 -20.53 10.65
C ALA A 45 10.22 -19.30 11.51
N PRO A 46 10.35 -19.31 12.86
CA PRO A 46 10.08 -18.12 13.67
C PRO A 46 11.05 -16.96 13.37
N ALA A 47 12.33 -17.26 13.15
CA ALA A 47 13.34 -16.25 12.83
C ALA A 47 13.07 -15.61 11.45
N VAL A 48 12.66 -16.43 10.47
CA VAL A 48 12.25 -15.95 9.14
C VAL A 48 11.03 -15.04 9.25
N THR A 49 10.00 -15.45 9.99
CA THR A 49 8.80 -14.62 10.22
C THR A 49 9.17 -13.27 10.83
N VAL A 50 9.98 -13.26 11.90
CA VAL A 50 10.40 -12.01 12.55
C VAL A 50 11.22 -11.14 11.60
N GLY A 51 12.17 -11.74 10.87
CA GLY A 51 12.97 -11.02 9.87
C GLY A 51 12.10 -10.39 8.77
N ALA A 52 11.10 -11.13 8.28
CA ALA A 52 10.15 -10.63 7.30
C ALA A 52 9.31 -9.46 7.85
N LEU A 53 8.82 -9.56 9.08
CA LEU A 53 8.04 -8.50 9.73
C LEU A 53 8.87 -7.23 9.94
N ILE A 54 10.12 -7.36 10.40
CA ILE A 54 11.03 -6.22 10.55
C ILE A 54 11.30 -5.57 9.19
N THR A 55 11.57 -6.37 8.17
CA THR A 55 11.81 -5.85 6.81
C THR A 55 10.58 -5.14 6.26
N PHE A 56 9.40 -5.72 6.45
CA PHE A 56 8.12 -5.11 6.07
C PHE A 56 7.90 -3.77 6.78
N LEU A 57 8.17 -3.70 8.09
CA LEU A 57 8.08 -2.46 8.85
C LEU A 57 9.06 -1.39 8.35
N MET A 58 10.29 -1.78 8.04
CA MET A 58 11.28 -0.86 7.44
C MET A 58 10.83 -0.36 6.07
N LEU A 59 10.32 -1.24 5.20
CA LEU A 59 9.79 -0.86 3.89
C LEU A 59 8.57 0.07 4.01
N SER A 60 7.71 -0.12 5.02
CA SER A 60 6.63 0.81 5.32
C SER A 60 7.18 2.21 5.65
N GLY A 61 8.23 2.30 6.46
CA GLY A 61 8.94 3.55 6.71
C GLY A 61 9.49 4.20 5.43
N VAL A 62 10.11 3.40 4.56
CA VAL A 62 10.59 3.87 3.24
C VAL A 62 9.44 4.43 2.41
N ALA A 63 8.28 3.78 2.40
CA ALA A 63 7.11 4.26 1.67
C ALA A 63 6.62 5.62 2.19
N VAL A 64 6.58 5.82 3.51
CA VAL A 64 6.21 7.13 4.10
C VAL A 64 7.22 8.21 3.74
N VAL A 65 8.52 7.90 3.79
CA VAL A 65 9.57 8.85 3.40
C VAL A 65 9.48 9.19 1.91
N ALA A 66 9.22 8.21 1.05
CA ALA A 66 9.01 8.42 -0.38
C ALA A 66 7.80 9.33 -0.66
N LEU A 67 6.70 9.16 0.09
CA LEU A 67 5.55 10.06 0.02
C LEU A 67 5.92 11.48 0.44
N GLY A 68 6.68 11.64 1.52
CA GLY A 68 7.22 12.93 1.95
C GLY A 68 8.09 13.58 0.87
N ALA A 69 9.01 12.82 0.29
CA ALA A 69 9.89 13.28 -0.78
C ALA A 69 9.11 13.70 -2.04
N LEU A 70 8.06 12.95 -2.41
CA LEU A 70 7.16 13.31 -3.50
C LEU A 70 6.45 14.64 -3.23
N LEU A 71 5.91 14.84 -2.03
CA LEU A 71 5.27 16.10 -1.66
C LEU A 71 6.27 17.27 -1.66
N THR A 72 7.49 17.06 -1.15
CA THR A 72 8.56 18.05 -1.22
C THR A 72 8.94 18.38 -2.66
N ALA A 73 9.05 17.38 -3.53
CA ALA A 73 9.34 17.58 -4.94
C ALA A 73 8.22 18.36 -5.65
N LEU A 74 6.96 18.06 -5.35
CA LEU A 74 5.82 18.82 -5.87
C LEU A 74 5.83 20.27 -5.38
N LEU A 75 6.16 20.51 -4.10
CA LEU A 75 6.30 21.85 -3.56
C LEU A 75 7.44 22.62 -4.24
N ALA A 76 8.60 21.98 -4.40
CA ALA A 76 9.74 22.57 -5.09
C ALA A 76 9.39 22.91 -6.55
N LEU A 77 8.68 22.02 -7.24
CA LEU A 77 8.17 22.27 -8.59
C LEU A 77 7.19 23.45 -8.62
N TYR A 78 6.26 23.52 -7.67
CA TYR A 78 5.32 24.63 -7.55
C TYR A 78 6.06 25.97 -7.37
N LEU A 79 7.02 26.02 -6.45
CA LEU A 79 7.82 27.23 -6.21
C LEU A 79 8.63 27.62 -7.45
N LEU A 80 9.22 26.65 -8.14
CA LEU A 80 9.94 26.91 -9.39
C LEU A 80 9.00 27.51 -10.45
N LEU A 81 7.82 26.93 -10.64
CA LEU A 81 6.84 27.40 -11.61
C LEU A 81 6.36 28.82 -11.30
N VAL A 82 6.02 29.10 -10.04
CA VAL A 82 5.49 30.40 -9.62
C VAL A 82 6.59 31.46 -9.56
N GLU A 83 7.66 31.20 -8.83
CA GLU A 83 8.67 32.22 -8.51
C GLU A 83 9.67 32.43 -9.66
N VAL A 84 10.04 31.37 -10.38
CA VAL A 84 11.05 31.46 -11.46
C VAL A 84 10.40 31.66 -12.82
N PHE A 85 9.32 30.92 -13.10
CA PHE A 85 8.65 30.96 -14.40
C PHE A 85 7.41 31.87 -14.44
N GLY A 86 6.95 32.40 -13.30
CA GLY A 86 5.76 33.27 -13.26
C GLY A 86 4.46 32.55 -13.63
N VAL A 87 4.42 31.23 -13.57
CA VAL A 87 3.26 30.41 -13.94
C VAL A 87 2.32 30.26 -12.74
N THR A 88 1.10 30.77 -12.86
CA THR A 88 0.05 30.62 -11.85
C THR A 88 -0.82 29.41 -12.16
N VAL A 89 -0.98 28.50 -11.20
CA VAL A 89 -1.84 27.31 -11.33
C VAL A 89 -3.20 27.60 -10.72
N GLU A 90 -4.23 27.76 -11.55
CA GLU A 90 -5.63 27.91 -11.12
C GLU A 90 -6.35 26.57 -11.10
N LEU A 91 -6.66 26.06 -9.90
CA LEU A 91 -7.44 24.84 -9.72
C LEU A 91 -8.94 25.15 -9.91
N HIS A 92 -9.49 24.71 -11.03
CA HIS A 92 -10.93 24.80 -11.31
C HIS A 92 -11.61 23.49 -10.86
N PRO A 93 -12.37 23.48 -9.73
CA PRO A 93 -12.93 22.25 -9.14
C PRO A 93 -14.02 21.59 -10.00
N PHE A 94 -14.55 22.33 -10.96
CA PHE A 94 -15.43 21.85 -12.01
C PHE A 94 -14.90 22.47 -13.30
N GLY A 95 -14.62 21.65 -14.31
CA GLY A 95 -14.00 22.09 -15.56
C GLY A 95 -14.60 23.41 -16.06
N ALA A 96 -13.73 24.33 -16.45
CA ALA A 96 -14.13 25.54 -17.15
C ALA A 96 -15.14 25.15 -18.24
N ARG A 97 -16.32 25.76 -18.19
CA ARG A 97 -17.34 25.58 -19.22
C ARG A 97 -16.82 26.04 -20.56
#